data_AF-A0A5Q2FCM7-F1
#
_entry.id   AF-A0A5Q2FCM7-F1
#
_cell.length_a   1.000
_cell.length_b   1.000
_cell.length_c   1.000
_cell.angle_alpha   90.00
_cell.angle_beta   90.00
_cell.angle_gamma   90.00
#
_symmetry.space_group_name_H-M   'P 1'
#
loop_
_entity.id
_entity.type
_entity.pdbx_description
1 polymer ?
#
loop_
_entity_poly.entity_id
_entity_poly.type
_entity_poly.pdbx_seq_one_letter_code
_entity_poly.pdbx_strand_id
1 'polypeptide(L)'
;MTITAAADGSSLGNPGPAGWAWYVDDDCWASGGWPHGTNNMGELMAVLDLLRQTAHVDEPLHILCDSQYAINVVSKWTKGWKKKGWKKSDGKPVLNVDIVIALDAAMQGRQVTFEWVRGHRGHVMNEAADTRARAAATAYQLGTEPDPGPGFRRTGRSAPDPSASAPASEEPSAVTVPPAARAEVGSLQAVMVAPPDPEAEESELPEDYFQPDLFSGAEPELDLPDVDQVIELERWLHGTEPADDPTQWAALLNPGWFRVRVDGGLDHRGDVLSGVLASDLCTLDVLEARRLRDDEVLLLSRGTHESHTTLRTSLWVREGTQWQQRFEQVTRES
;
A
#
# COMPACT_ATOMS: atom_id res chain seq x y z
N MET A 1 -30.72 -10.17 2.96
CA MET A 1 -30.15 -8.81 3.03
C MET A 1 -28.65 -8.99 2.95
N THR A 2 -27.92 -8.10 2.28
CA THR A 2 -26.47 -8.20 2.14
C THR A 2 -25.83 -7.23 3.12
N ILE A 3 -24.83 -7.70 3.88
CA ILE A 3 -24.03 -6.86 4.76
C ILE A 3 -22.92 -6.24 3.91
N THR A 4 -22.90 -4.92 3.82
CA THR A 4 -21.84 -4.17 3.16
C THR A 4 -20.89 -3.62 4.21
N ALA A 5 -19.59 -3.87 4.07
CA ALA A 5 -18.57 -3.40 5.01
C ALA A 5 -17.32 -2.95 4.25
N ALA A 6 -16.60 -1.95 4.73
CA ALA A 6 -15.23 -1.68 4.31
C ALA A 6 -14.24 -2.34 5.27
N ALA A 7 -13.07 -2.74 4.77
CA ALA A 7 -11.99 -3.32 5.56
C ALA A 7 -10.65 -2.73 5.12
N ASP A 8 -9.87 -2.25 6.08
CA ASP A 8 -8.62 -1.55 5.83
C ASP A 8 -7.55 -1.84 6.91
N GLY A 9 -6.29 -1.70 6.52
CA GLY A 9 -5.11 -1.83 7.36
C GLY A 9 -4.28 -0.55 7.39
N SER A 10 -3.51 -0.35 8.45
CA SER A 10 -2.53 0.73 8.47
C SER A 10 -1.29 0.34 9.25
N SER A 11 -0.13 0.85 8.87
CA SER A 11 1.07 0.74 9.69
C SER A 11 1.86 2.05 9.73
N LEU A 12 2.35 2.41 10.93
CA LEU A 12 3.19 3.58 11.19
C LEU A 12 4.66 3.17 11.05
N GLY A 13 5.06 2.90 9.80
CA GLY A 13 6.28 2.17 9.45
C GLY A 13 5.96 0.72 9.07
N ASN A 14 6.72 0.14 8.14
CA ASN A 14 6.48 -1.20 7.62
C ASN A 14 7.81 -1.98 7.66
N PRO A 15 8.07 -2.82 8.69
CA PRO A 15 7.20 -3.15 9.81
C PRO A 15 7.24 -2.09 10.93
N GLY A 16 6.14 -1.91 11.65
CA GLY A 16 5.97 -0.90 12.70
C GLY A 16 4.67 -1.11 13.50
N PRO A 17 4.27 -0.18 14.39
CA PRO A 17 2.94 -0.21 14.98
C PRO A 17 1.89 -0.28 13.89
N ALA A 18 1.04 -1.31 13.95
CA ALA A 18 0.08 -1.61 12.89
C ALA A 18 -1.32 -1.71 13.47
N GLY A 19 -2.30 -1.33 12.68
CA GLY A 19 -3.72 -1.34 13.01
C GLY A 19 -4.55 -1.92 11.87
N TRP A 20 -5.74 -2.35 12.20
CA TRP A 20 -6.74 -2.85 11.28
C TRP A 20 -8.10 -2.36 11.72
N ALA A 21 -9.01 -2.19 10.77
CA ALA A 21 -10.40 -1.91 11.07
C ALA A 21 -11.32 -2.41 9.97
N TRP A 22 -12.54 -2.77 10.36
CA TRP A 22 -13.65 -2.91 9.42
C TRP A 22 -14.82 -2.03 9.87
N TYR A 23 -15.62 -1.58 8.91
CA TYR A 23 -16.67 -0.59 9.13
C TYR A 23 -17.92 -0.91 8.31
N VAL A 24 -19.07 -1.01 8.98
CA VAL A 24 -20.41 -1.06 8.34
C VAL A 24 -21.08 0.30 8.49
N ASP A 25 -21.17 0.77 9.75
CA ASP A 25 -21.67 2.09 10.14
C ASP A 25 -21.07 2.48 11.51
N ASP A 26 -21.38 3.68 12.01
CA ASP A 26 -20.81 4.21 13.26
C ASP A 26 -21.19 3.39 14.52
N ASP A 27 -22.25 2.58 14.46
CA ASP A 27 -22.67 1.68 15.54
C ASP A 27 -22.19 0.24 15.33
N CYS A 28 -21.57 -0.05 14.18
CA CYS A 28 -21.19 -1.39 13.73
C CYS A 28 -19.81 -1.35 13.03
N TRP A 29 -18.76 -1.35 13.83
CA TRP A 29 -17.37 -1.38 13.39
C TRP A 29 -16.50 -2.05 14.47
N ALA A 30 -15.32 -2.50 14.08
CA ALA A 30 -14.30 -2.89 15.05
C ALA A 30 -12.90 -2.53 14.56
N SER A 31 -11.98 -2.35 15.50
CA SER A 31 -10.58 -2.09 15.21
C SER A 31 -9.65 -2.80 16.20
N GLY A 32 -8.39 -2.91 15.83
CA GLY A 32 -7.35 -3.47 16.68
C GLY A 32 -6.00 -3.34 16.00
N GLY A 33 -4.98 -4.03 16.52
CA GLY A 33 -3.64 -3.93 15.93
C GLY A 33 -2.56 -4.63 16.74
N TRP A 34 -1.32 -4.24 16.49
CA TRP A 34 -0.13 -4.74 17.17
C TRP A 34 0.91 -3.64 17.36
N PRO A 35 1.75 -3.72 18.42
CA PRO A 35 2.94 -2.86 18.54
C PRO A 35 3.93 -3.02 17.39
N HIS A 36 3.92 -4.19 16.72
CA HIS A 36 4.79 -4.49 15.60
C HIS A 36 4.09 -5.41 14.60
N GLY A 37 3.88 -4.92 13.38
CA GLY A 37 3.23 -5.61 12.27
C GLY A 37 3.44 -4.88 10.96
N THR A 38 2.78 -5.32 9.90
CA THR A 38 2.85 -4.73 8.56
C THR A 38 1.47 -4.26 8.11
N ASN A 39 1.42 -3.41 7.08
CA ASN A 39 0.16 -3.00 6.47
C ASN A 39 -0.68 -4.22 6.00
N ASN A 40 -0.02 -5.14 5.29
CA ASN A 40 -0.61 -6.40 4.80
C ASN A 40 -1.21 -7.27 5.91
N MET A 41 -0.60 -7.30 7.11
CA MET A 41 -1.20 -8.00 8.26
C MET A 41 -2.49 -7.33 8.72
N GLY A 42 -2.51 -5.99 8.74
CA GLY A 42 -3.68 -5.21 9.10
C GLY A 42 -4.84 -5.45 8.14
N GLU A 43 -4.59 -5.33 6.84
CA GLU A 43 -5.59 -5.53 5.79
C GLU A 43 -6.21 -6.94 5.85
N LEU A 44 -5.39 -7.99 5.99
CA LEU A 44 -5.87 -9.37 6.11
C LEU A 44 -6.67 -9.58 7.40
N MET A 45 -6.24 -8.97 8.52
CA MET A 45 -6.92 -9.14 9.80
C MET A 45 -8.25 -8.40 9.85
N ALA A 46 -8.38 -7.23 9.23
CA ALA A 46 -9.65 -6.53 9.11
C ALA A 46 -10.72 -7.43 8.47
N VAL A 47 -10.37 -8.10 7.37
CA VAL A 47 -11.26 -9.07 6.71
C VAL A 47 -11.52 -10.28 7.60
N LEU A 48 -10.50 -10.84 8.25
CA LEU A 48 -10.64 -12.01 9.11
C LEU A 48 -11.56 -11.74 10.31
N ASP A 49 -11.38 -10.61 10.96
CA ASP A 49 -12.16 -10.22 12.13
C ASP A 49 -13.63 -9.98 11.73
N LEU A 50 -13.89 -9.25 10.63
CA LEU A 50 -15.23 -9.09 10.08
C LEU A 50 -15.90 -10.46 9.84
N LEU A 51 -15.17 -11.40 9.22
CA LEU A 51 -15.69 -12.74 8.97
C LEU A 51 -16.02 -13.48 10.27
N ARG A 52 -15.18 -13.36 11.30
CA ARG A 52 -15.42 -13.99 12.61
C ARG A 52 -16.62 -13.38 13.33
N GLN A 53 -16.70 -12.05 13.37
CA GLN A 53 -17.80 -11.36 14.07
C GLN A 53 -19.14 -11.61 13.41
N THR A 54 -19.16 -11.81 12.09
CA THR A 54 -20.38 -12.12 11.33
C THR A 54 -20.63 -13.62 11.16
N ALA A 55 -19.85 -14.52 11.78
CA ALA A 55 -19.99 -15.96 11.58
C ALA A 55 -21.33 -16.54 12.04
N HIS A 56 -22.05 -15.84 12.92
CA HIS A 56 -23.35 -16.24 13.45
C HIS A 56 -24.54 -15.79 12.58
N VAL A 57 -24.29 -15.06 11.49
CA VAL A 57 -25.32 -14.63 10.53
C VAL A 57 -25.08 -15.27 9.17
N ASP A 58 -26.17 -15.66 8.50
CA ASP A 58 -26.17 -16.32 7.19
C ASP A 58 -26.41 -15.33 6.03
N GLU A 59 -26.04 -14.07 6.24
CA GLU A 59 -26.22 -13.00 5.26
C GLU A 59 -24.98 -12.90 4.36
N PRO A 60 -25.15 -12.70 3.03
CA PRO A 60 -24.02 -12.45 2.15
C PRO A 60 -23.23 -11.21 2.57
N LEU A 61 -21.91 -11.26 2.44
CA LEU A 61 -21.01 -10.14 2.69
C LEU A 61 -20.55 -9.51 1.37
N HIS A 62 -20.56 -8.20 1.34
CA HIS A 62 -19.94 -7.40 0.29
C HIS A 62 -18.90 -6.48 0.92
N ILE A 63 -17.62 -6.79 0.67
CA ILE A 63 -16.48 -6.16 1.34
C ILE A 63 -15.81 -5.20 0.37
N LEU A 64 -15.78 -3.91 0.72
CA LEU A 64 -14.98 -2.91 0.04
C LEU A 64 -13.57 -2.92 0.63
N CYS A 65 -12.56 -2.95 -0.22
CA CYS A 65 -11.16 -2.93 0.20
C CYS A 65 -10.31 -2.30 -0.89
N ASP A 66 -9.34 -1.46 -0.52
CA ASP A 66 -8.35 -0.90 -1.43
C ASP A 66 -7.11 -1.79 -1.60
N SER A 67 -6.91 -2.76 -0.69
CA SER A 67 -5.87 -3.78 -0.80
C SER A 67 -6.18 -4.82 -1.89
N GLN A 68 -5.47 -4.71 -3.01
CA GLN A 68 -5.43 -5.80 -4.00
C GLN A 68 -4.79 -7.07 -3.42
N TYR A 69 -3.84 -6.93 -2.48
CA TYR A 69 -3.21 -8.06 -1.81
C TYR A 69 -4.23 -8.90 -1.04
N ALA A 70 -5.01 -8.29 -0.15
CA ALA A 70 -6.02 -9.00 0.65
C ALA A 70 -7.08 -9.66 -0.25
N ILE A 71 -7.56 -8.93 -1.27
CA ILE A 71 -8.51 -9.47 -2.24
C ILE A 71 -7.92 -10.69 -2.96
N ASN A 72 -6.68 -10.62 -3.45
CA ASN A 72 -6.05 -11.70 -4.19
C ASN A 72 -5.73 -12.93 -3.32
N VAL A 73 -5.29 -12.73 -2.07
CA VAL A 73 -5.11 -13.81 -1.08
C VAL A 73 -6.39 -14.63 -0.97
N VAL A 74 -7.52 -13.97 -0.69
CA VAL A 74 -8.80 -14.63 -0.41
C VAL A 74 -9.43 -15.20 -1.67
N SER A 75 -9.38 -14.49 -2.80
CA SER A 75 -10.11 -14.86 -4.03
C SER A 75 -9.33 -15.80 -4.96
N LYS A 76 -8.00 -15.69 -5.03
CA LYS A 76 -7.16 -16.37 -6.03
C LYS A 76 -6.17 -17.35 -5.42
N TRP A 77 -5.35 -16.91 -4.47
CA TRP A 77 -4.11 -17.63 -4.12
C TRP A 77 -4.30 -18.77 -3.12
N THR A 78 -5.22 -18.61 -2.16
CA THR A 78 -5.47 -19.58 -1.08
C THR A 78 -5.67 -21.02 -1.61
N LYS A 79 -6.39 -21.18 -2.74
CA LYS A 79 -6.61 -22.51 -3.37
C LYS A 79 -5.31 -23.18 -3.83
N GLY A 80 -4.37 -22.40 -4.36
CA GLY A 80 -3.07 -22.88 -4.81
C GLY A 80 -2.16 -23.24 -3.63
N TRP A 81 -2.06 -22.34 -2.66
CA TRP A 81 -1.23 -22.54 -1.47
C TRP A 81 -1.68 -23.73 -0.62
N LYS A 82 -3.00 -23.91 -0.44
CA LYS A 82 -3.55 -25.06 0.28
C LYS A 82 -3.14 -26.40 -0.34
N LYS A 83 -3.09 -26.50 -1.67
CA LYS A 83 -2.61 -27.70 -2.39
C LYS A 83 -1.11 -27.95 -2.19
N LYS A 84 -0.33 -26.89 -1.99
CA LYS A 84 1.12 -26.95 -1.73
C LYS A 84 1.46 -27.02 -0.24
N GLY A 85 0.47 -27.21 0.64
CA GLY A 85 0.69 -27.27 2.10
C GLY A 85 1.11 -25.93 2.70
N TRP A 86 0.57 -24.82 2.19
CA TRP A 86 0.85 -23.45 2.62
C TRP A 86 2.31 -23.03 2.45
N LYS A 87 2.93 -23.56 1.39
CA LYS A 87 4.29 -23.25 0.99
C LYS A 87 4.32 -22.56 -0.37
N LYS A 88 5.28 -21.68 -0.48
CA LYS A 88 5.70 -20.98 -1.69
C LYS A 88 6.41 -21.94 -2.66
N SER A 89 6.63 -21.47 -3.88
CA SER A 89 7.36 -22.23 -4.90
C SER A 89 8.81 -22.56 -4.50
N ASP A 90 9.43 -21.73 -3.67
CA ASP A 90 10.77 -21.91 -3.07
C ASP A 90 10.79 -22.87 -1.85
N GLY A 91 9.63 -23.39 -1.44
CA GLY A 91 9.47 -24.30 -0.31
C GLY A 91 9.34 -23.62 1.06
N LYS A 92 9.46 -22.28 1.14
CA LYS A 92 9.21 -21.52 2.37
C LYS A 92 7.72 -21.39 2.66
N PRO A 93 7.30 -21.14 3.91
CA PRO A 93 5.91 -20.79 4.21
C PRO A 93 5.46 -19.52 3.48
N VAL A 94 4.17 -19.43 3.17
CA VAL A 94 3.55 -18.17 2.69
C VAL A 94 3.62 -17.11 3.80
N LEU A 95 3.77 -15.83 3.46
CA LEU A 95 3.69 -14.77 4.46
C LEU A 95 2.32 -14.73 5.14
N ASN A 96 2.29 -14.36 6.42
CA ASN A 96 1.06 -14.29 7.23
C ASN A 96 0.25 -15.59 7.21
N VAL A 97 0.93 -16.75 7.11
CA VAL A 97 0.30 -18.06 6.90
C VAL A 97 -0.77 -18.39 7.94
N ASP A 98 -0.59 -17.95 9.17
CA ASP A 98 -1.52 -18.08 10.28
C ASP A 98 -2.83 -17.31 10.02
N ILE A 99 -2.74 -16.05 9.58
CA ILE A 99 -3.90 -15.23 9.20
C ILE A 99 -4.58 -15.82 7.95
N VAL A 100 -3.80 -16.24 6.96
CA VAL A 100 -4.31 -16.81 5.70
C VAL A 100 -5.06 -18.12 5.95
N ILE A 101 -4.53 -19.01 6.78
CA ILE A 101 -5.21 -20.27 7.16
C ILE A 101 -6.52 -19.96 7.88
N ALA A 102 -6.51 -18.98 8.80
CA ALA A 102 -7.72 -18.57 9.51
C ALA A 102 -8.77 -17.94 8.58
N LEU A 103 -8.34 -17.16 7.58
CA LEU A 103 -9.21 -16.61 6.52
C LEU A 103 -9.84 -17.72 5.69
N ASP A 104 -9.05 -18.69 5.20
CA ASP A 104 -9.57 -19.85 4.45
C ASP A 104 -10.65 -20.58 5.25
N ALA A 105 -10.42 -20.79 6.54
CA ALA A 105 -11.39 -21.44 7.41
C ALA A 105 -12.66 -20.59 7.59
N ALA A 106 -12.53 -19.28 7.83
CA ALA A 106 -13.65 -18.38 8.05
C ALA A 106 -14.52 -18.13 6.80
N MET A 107 -13.96 -18.34 5.61
CA MET A 107 -14.65 -18.23 4.33
C MET A 107 -15.51 -19.46 3.98
N GLN A 108 -15.28 -20.62 4.62
CA GLN A 108 -15.97 -21.86 4.26
C GLN A 108 -17.48 -21.76 4.50
N GLY A 109 -18.26 -22.04 3.46
CA GLY A 109 -19.73 -22.04 3.53
C GLY A 109 -20.36 -20.65 3.47
N ARG A 110 -19.58 -19.58 3.26
CA ARG A 110 -20.09 -18.21 3.22
C ARG A 110 -20.14 -17.65 1.80
N GLN A 111 -21.10 -16.75 1.57
CA GLN A 111 -21.17 -15.94 0.34
C GLN A 111 -20.50 -14.60 0.59
N VAL A 112 -19.27 -14.45 0.11
CA VAL A 112 -18.47 -13.23 0.28
C VAL A 112 -18.06 -12.73 -1.09
N THR A 113 -18.29 -11.44 -1.33
CA THR A 113 -17.89 -10.72 -2.55
C THR A 113 -17.00 -9.56 -2.17
N PHE A 114 -16.05 -9.23 -3.04
CA PHE A 114 -15.14 -8.11 -2.84
C PHE A 114 -15.36 -7.07 -3.94
N GLU A 115 -15.35 -5.80 -3.55
CA GLU A 115 -15.23 -4.66 -4.45
C GLU A 115 -13.88 -3.99 -4.17
N TRP A 116 -13.03 -3.95 -5.19
CA TRP A 116 -11.82 -3.16 -5.10
C TRP A 116 -12.18 -1.69 -5.27
N VAL A 117 -11.88 -0.89 -4.25
CA VAL A 117 -11.99 0.56 -4.31
C VAL A 117 -10.61 1.17 -4.45
N ARG A 118 -10.49 2.31 -5.13
CA ARG A 118 -9.21 3.00 -5.19
C ARG A 118 -8.95 3.66 -3.82
N GLY A 119 -7.75 3.46 -3.27
CA GLY A 119 -7.29 4.18 -2.07
C GLY A 119 -7.30 5.70 -2.28
N HIS A 120 -7.76 6.43 -1.26
CA HIS A 120 -7.97 7.89 -1.17
C HIS A 120 -9.26 8.49 -1.76
N ARG A 121 -9.77 9.48 -1.01
CA ARG A 121 -10.93 10.38 -1.19
C ARG A 121 -12.01 9.95 -2.20
N GLY A 122 -13.17 9.55 -1.68
CA GLY A 122 -14.38 9.30 -2.46
C GLY A 122 -15.22 8.13 -1.96
N HIS A 123 -14.71 7.33 -1.01
CA HIS A 123 -15.38 6.16 -0.46
C HIS A 123 -15.52 6.29 1.05
N VAL A 124 -16.64 6.87 1.49
CA VAL A 124 -16.93 7.20 2.90
C VAL A 124 -16.71 6.01 3.85
N MET A 125 -17.12 4.79 3.46
CA MET A 125 -16.93 3.60 4.29
C MET A 125 -15.45 3.20 4.40
N ASN A 126 -14.69 3.29 3.31
CA ASN A 126 -13.26 2.98 3.31
C ASN A 126 -12.47 4.01 4.12
N GLU A 127 -12.76 5.30 3.94
CA GLU A 127 -12.18 6.38 4.74
C GLU A 127 -12.47 6.22 6.25
N ALA A 128 -13.66 5.73 6.59
CA ALA A 128 -14.05 5.44 7.96
C ALA A 128 -13.26 4.25 8.54
N ALA A 129 -12.97 3.22 7.75
CA ALA A 129 -12.12 2.10 8.14
C ALA A 129 -10.65 2.53 8.27
N ASP A 130 -10.11 3.21 7.27
CA ASP A 130 -8.76 3.79 7.24
C ASP A 130 -8.45 4.64 8.49
N THR A 131 -9.36 5.57 8.81
CA THR A 131 -9.22 6.43 9.99
C THR A 131 -9.13 5.61 11.28
N ARG A 132 -9.92 4.54 11.40
CA ARG A 132 -9.95 3.66 12.58
C ARG A 132 -8.71 2.76 12.65
N ALA A 133 -8.26 2.24 11.51
CA ALA A 133 -7.03 1.45 11.43
C ALA A 133 -5.80 2.29 11.81
N ARG A 134 -5.70 3.53 11.30
CA ARG A 134 -4.65 4.50 11.69
C ARG A 134 -4.72 4.87 13.17
N ALA A 135 -5.92 5.09 13.71
CA ALA A 135 -6.10 5.38 15.12
C ALA A 135 -5.59 4.21 16.00
N ALA A 136 -5.88 2.96 15.62
CA ALA A 136 -5.39 1.79 16.32
C ALA A 136 -3.85 1.67 16.25
N ALA A 137 -3.25 1.87 15.08
CA ALA A 137 -1.79 1.88 14.93
C ALA A 137 -1.12 2.98 15.79
N THR A 138 -1.74 4.16 15.84
CA THR A 138 -1.29 5.29 16.65
C THR A 138 -1.37 4.98 18.15
N ALA A 139 -2.44 4.33 18.60
CA ALA A 139 -2.56 3.91 20.00
C ALA A 139 -1.40 3.00 20.39
N TYR A 140 -1.02 2.04 19.54
CA TYR A 140 0.15 1.19 19.78
C TYR A 140 1.47 1.95 19.78
N GLN A 141 1.65 2.93 18.88
CA GLN A 141 2.84 3.79 18.88
C GLN A 141 2.96 4.58 20.20
N LEU A 142 1.82 5.02 20.77
CA LEU A 142 1.77 5.76 22.03
C LEU A 142 1.77 4.86 23.28
N GLY A 143 1.75 3.53 23.11
CA GLY A 143 1.67 2.57 24.21
C GLY A 143 0.32 2.56 24.95
N THR A 144 -0.76 3.00 24.27
CA THR A 144 -2.13 2.98 24.79
C THR A 144 -2.95 1.88 24.15
N GLU A 145 -4.05 1.48 24.81
CA GLU A 145 -4.98 0.48 24.24
C GLU A 145 -5.83 1.12 23.13
N PRO A 146 -5.92 0.51 21.93
CA PRO A 146 -6.77 1.00 20.85
C PRO A 146 -8.26 0.84 21.19
N ASP A 147 -9.12 1.69 20.62
CA ASP A 147 -10.57 1.53 20.74
C ASP A 147 -11.03 0.31 19.92
N PRO A 148 -11.52 -0.78 20.55
CA PRO A 148 -11.94 -1.96 19.82
C PRO A 148 -13.21 -1.73 18.98
N GLY A 149 -13.93 -0.64 19.22
CA GLY A 149 -15.23 -0.36 18.60
C GLY A 149 -16.38 -1.19 19.20
N PRO A 150 -17.62 -0.92 18.76
CA PRO A 150 -18.83 -1.56 19.27
C PRO A 150 -19.01 -3.03 18.84
N GLY A 151 -18.18 -3.51 17.91
CA GLY A 151 -18.29 -4.83 17.29
C GLY A 151 -19.45 -4.92 16.30
N PHE A 152 -19.70 -6.12 15.78
CA PHE A 152 -20.79 -6.34 14.84
C PHE A 152 -22.15 -6.25 15.55
N ARG A 153 -22.96 -5.26 15.17
CA ARG A 153 -24.33 -5.07 15.65
C ARG A 153 -25.29 -5.04 14.47
N ARG A 154 -26.30 -5.91 14.52
CA ARG A 154 -27.36 -5.88 13.51
C ARG A 154 -28.23 -4.65 13.74
N THR A 155 -28.15 -3.67 12.84
CA THR A 155 -29.08 -2.54 12.84
C THR A 155 -30.52 -3.08 12.78
N GLY A 156 -31.32 -2.78 13.82
CA GLY A 156 -32.74 -3.17 13.90
C GLY A 156 -33.18 -4.03 15.09
N ARG A 157 -32.38 -4.22 16.14
CA ARG A 157 -32.91 -4.65 17.45
C ARG A 157 -32.24 -3.87 18.58
N SER A 158 -32.85 -2.74 18.93
CA SER A 158 -32.49 -1.96 20.11
C SER A 158 -32.70 -2.82 21.36
N ALA A 159 -31.67 -2.93 22.19
CA ALA A 159 -31.76 -3.30 23.60
C ALA A 159 -31.12 -2.14 24.40
N PRO A 160 -31.65 -1.85 25.59
CA PRO A 160 -31.63 -0.50 26.14
C PRO A 160 -30.28 -0.10 26.73
N ASP A 161 -29.98 1.16 26.49
CA ASP A 161 -28.90 1.96 27.04
C ASP A 161 -29.07 2.15 28.57
N PRO A 162 -27.99 1.99 29.36
CA PRO A 162 -27.89 2.67 30.63
C PRO A 162 -26.57 3.44 30.68
N SER A 163 -26.57 4.71 30.29
CA SER A 163 -26.29 5.79 31.24
C SER A 163 -26.12 7.12 30.52
N ALA A 164 -27.21 7.87 30.46
CA ALA A 164 -27.16 9.31 30.38
C ALA A 164 -26.51 9.88 31.66
N SER A 165 -25.49 10.70 31.51
CA SER A 165 -25.22 11.87 32.37
C SER A 165 -24.22 12.80 31.67
N ALA A 166 -24.77 13.88 31.10
CA ALA A 166 -24.08 15.12 30.73
C ALA A 166 -23.79 15.95 32.03
N PRO A 167 -23.25 17.20 31.99
CA PRO A 167 -22.91 18.03 30.84
C PRO A 167 -21.61 18.88 30.91
N ALA A 168 -21.27 19.43 29.74
CA ALA A 168 -20.74 20.76 29.40
C ALA A 168 -20.04 21.65 30.44
N SER A 169 -18.96 22.30 29.98
CA SER A 169 -18.59 23.67 30.39
C SER A 169 -17.96 24.41 29.20
N GLU A 170 -18.54 25.57 28.91
CA GLU A 170 -18.23 26.53 27.85
C GLU A 170 -16.98 27.40 28.18
N GLU A 171 -16.21 27.70 27.13
CA GLU A 171 -15.49 28.95 26.71
C GLU A 171 -15.50 30.25 27.59
N PRO A 172 -14.62 31.28 27.39
CA PRO A 172 -14.17 31.80 26.07
C PRO A 172 -12.81 32.55 25.91
N SER A 173 -12.49 32.84 24.63
CA SER A 173 -11.84 34.06 24.05
C SER A 173 -10.37 34.37 24.36
N ALA A 174 -9.56 35.02 23.50
CA ALA A 174 -9.55 35.38 22.07
C ALA A 174 -8.24 36.18 21.83
N VAL A 175 -7.89 36.45 20.55
CA VAL A 175 -7.01 37.55 20.05
C VAL A 175 -5.49 37.22 20.08
N THR A 176 -4.62 37.34 19.06
CA THR A 176 -4.49 38.19 17.84
C THR A 176 -3.42 37.59 16.89
N VAL A 177 -3.55 37.82 15.57
CA VAL A 177 -2.50 37.87 14.51
C VAL A 177 -2.42 39.38 14.06
N PRO A 178 -1.54 39.95 13.21
CA PRO A 178 -0.35 39.49 12.43
C PRO A 178 0.80 40.58 12.44
N PRO A 179 1.67 40.85 11.42
CA PRO A 179 1.92 40.20 10.12
C PRO A 179 3.39 40.03 9.61
N ALA A 180 3.47 39.22 8.55
CA ALA A 180 4.27 39.27 7.31
C ALA A 180 5.60 40.03 7.22
N ALA A 181 6.59 39.36 6.59
CA ALA A 181 7.52 39.99 5.66
C ALA A 181 7.78 39.06 4.44
N ARG A 182 7.55 39.64 3.26
CA ARG A 182 7.90 39.18 1.90
C ARG A 182 9.18 39.91 1.46
N ALA A 183 9.96 39.29 0.57
CA ALA A 183 10.90 39.87 -0.43
C ALA A 183 12.10 38.91 -0.62
N GLU A 184 12.72 38.62 -1.77
CA GLU A 184 12.53 38.81 -3.22
C GLU A 184 13.50 37.81 -3.90
N VAL A 185 13.07 37.09 -4.94
CA VAL A 185 13.54 37.14 -6.34
C VAL A 185 14.95 37.69 -6.58
N GLY A 186 15.86 36.81 -7.02
CA GLY A 186 17.15 37.14 -7.62
C GLY A 186 17.39 36.30 -8.87
N SER A 187 17.72 36.98 -9.97
CA SER A 187 17.71 36.53 -11.36
C SER A 187 19.07 36.02 -11.87
N LEU A 188 19.01 34.96 -12.70
CA LEU A 188 19.85 34.55 -13.85
C LEU A 188 21.39 34.65 -13.77
N GLN A 189 22.07 33.52 -14.02
CA GLN A 189 22.90 33.36 -15.22
C GLN A 189 23.27 31.90 -15.50
N ALA A 190 23.10 31.51 -16.76
CA ALA A 190 23.56 30.25 -17.34
C ALA A 190 25.06 30.31 -17.63
N VAL A 191 25.77 29.23 -17.31
CA VAL A 191 27.09 28.95 -17.87
C VAL A 191 27.03 27.54 -18.46
N MET A 192 27.22 27.46 -19.77
CA MET A 192 27.40 26.24 -20.53
C MET A 192 28.74 25.60 -20.17
N VAL A 193 28.76 24.32 -19.81
CA VAL A 193 29.96 23.48 -19.87
C VAL A 193 29.58 22.14 -20.49
N ALA A 194 30.30 21.79 -21.56
CA ALA A 194 30.19 20.53 -22.30
C ALA A 194 30.77 19.35 -21.48
N PRO A 195 30.40 18.09 -21.78
CA PRO A 195 30.68 16.95 -20.91
C PRO A 195 32.11 16.43 -21.10
N PRO A 196 32.74 15.81 -20.07
CA PRO A 196 33.81 14.86 -20.29
C PRO A 196 33.27 13.42 -20.31
N ASP A 197 33.78 12.64 -21.27
CA ASP A 197 33.65 11.19 -21.42
C ASP A 197 34.33 10.42 -20.24
N PRO A 198 33.99 9.13 -20.05
CA PRO A 198 34.24 8.37 -18.84
C PRO A 198 35.60 7.67 -18.86
N GLU A 199 36.28 7.60 -17.72
CA GLU A 199 37.05 6.42 -17.28
C GLU A 199 37.64 6.66 -15.88
N ALA A 200 37.27 5.74 -14.98
CA ALA A 200 37.95 5.26 -13.77
C ALA A 200 38.74 6.25 -12.87
N GLU A 201 38.30 6.36 -11.62
CA GLU A 201 39.13 5.96 -10.47
C GLU A 201 38.25 5.66 -9.25
N GLU A 202 38.32 4.42 -8.77
CA GLU A 202 37.83 3.97 -7.47
C GLU A 202 38.77 4.44 -6.36
N SER A 203 38.22 5.01 -5.28
CA SER A 203 38.79 5.12 -3.91
C SER A 203 38.16 6.33 -3.23
N GLU A 204 37.65 6.35 -2.00
CA GLU A 204 37.39 5.38 -0.94
C GLU A 204 36.38 6.13 -0.06
N LEU A 205 35.15 5.63 0.08
CA LEU A 205 34.24 6.10 1.14
C LEU A 205 34.34 5.11 2.31
N PRO A 206 34.46 5.59 3.56
CA PRO A 206 34.91 4.80 4.70
C PRO A 206 34.02 3.57 4.95
N GLU A 207 34.67 2.44 5.23
CA GLU A 207 34.10 1.13 5.61
C GLU A 207 33.44 1.13 6.99
N ASP A 208 32.51 2.07 7.25
CA ASP A 208 31.66 2.06 8.45
C ASP A 208 30.17 2.29 8.12
N TYR A 209 29.78 2.19 6.84
CA TYR A 209 28.39 2.00 6.45
C TYR A 209 28.02 0.51 6.38
N PHE A 210 28.42 -0.26 7.40
CA PHE A 210 27.74 -1.52 7.70
C PHE A 210 26.51 -1.16 8.54
N GLN A 211 25.40 -0.81 7.88
CA GLN A 211 24.11 -0.80 8.58
C GLN A 211 23.67 -2.26 8.78
N PRO A 212 23.49 -2.70 10.04
CA PRO A 212 22.97 -4.03 10.33
C PRO A 212 21.51 -4.11 9.88
N ASP A 213 21.19 -5.14 9.07
CA ASP A 213 19.85 -5.71 8.84
C ASP A 213 18.67 -4.73 8.88
N LEU A 214 18.72 -3.69 8.04
CA LEU A 214 17.64 -2.70 7.90
C LEU A 214 16.51 -3.12 6.94
N PHE A 215 16.44 -4.41 6.57
CA PHE A 215 15.45 -4.92 5.60
C PHE A 215 14.81 -6.24 6.05
N SER A 216 14.06 -6.19 7.14
CA SER A 216 13.09 -7.23 7.50
C SER A 216 11.64 -6.87 7.15
N GLY A 217 11.35 -5.79 6.41
CA GLY A 217 9.96 -5.54 6.00
C GLY A 217 9.67 -4.51 4.92
N ALA A 218 10.53 -4.38 3.90
CA ALA A 218 10.17 -3.62 2.71
C ALA A 218 10.46 -4.41 1.44
N GLU A 219 9.68 -5.46 1.21
CA GLU A 219 9.19 -5.89 -0.10
C GLU A 219 7.91 -6.69 0.11
N PRO A 220 6.87 -6.53 -0.71
CA PRO A 220 5.82 -7.52 -0.77
C PRO A 220 6.44 -8.75 -1.46
N GLU A 221 6.92 -9.71 -0.67
CA GLU A 221 7.34 -11.03 -1.17
C GLU A 221 6.08 -11.81 -1.58
N LEU A 222 5.42 -11.34 -2.63
CA LEU A 222 4.21 -11.91 -3.22
C LEU A 222 4.63 -13.19 -3.94
N ASP A 223 4.21 -14.35 -3.45
CA ASP A 223 4.43 -15.68 -4.09
C ASP A 223 3.51 -15.87 -5.30
N LEU A 224 3.76 -14.98 -6.24
CA LEU A 224 3.32 -14.96 -7.59
C LEU A 224 4.47 -15.54 -8.43
N PRO A 225 4.22 -16.24 -9.56
CA PRO A 225 5.27 -16.49 -10.54
C PRO A 225 6.13 -15.22 -10.73
N ASP A 226 7.44 -15.32 -10.95
CA ASP A 226 8.35 -14.16 -11.04
C ASP A 226 7.75 -12.97 -11.85
N VAL A 227 7.00 -13.27 -12.91
CA VAL A 227 6.28 -12.32 -13.75
C VAL A 227 5.11 -11.62 -13.03
N ASP A 228 4.28 -12.38 -12.34
CA ASP A 228 3.14 -11.87 -11.59
C ASP A 228 3.61 -11.04 -10.38
N GLN A 229 4.75 -11.39 -9.76
CA GLN A 229 5.35 -10.55 -8.71
C GLN A 229 5.77 -9.19 -9.28
N VAL A 230 6.45 -9.20 -10.42
CA VAL A 230 6.87 -7.97 -11.13
C VAL A 230 5.66 -7.12 -11.56
N ILE A 231 4.53 -7.74 -11.96
CA ILE A 231 3.28 -7.02 -12.25
C ILE A 231 2.78 -6.25 -11.03
N GLU A 232 2.80 -6.86 -9.85
CA GLU A 232 2.34 -6.19 -8.63
C GLU A 232 3.32 -5.11 -8.17
N LEU A 233 4.64 -5.33 -8.32
CA LEU A 233 5.65 -4.29 -8.05
C LEU A 233 5.50 -3.09 -8.98
N GLU A 234 5.20 -3.32 -10.26
CA GLU A 234 4.88 -2.25 -11.21
C GLU A 234 3.66 -1.44 -10.78
N ARG A 235 2.57 -2.14 -10.41
CA ARG A 235 1.37 -1.45 -9.91
C ARG A 235 1.65 -0.67 -8.65
N TRP A 236 2.48 -1.23 -7.76
CA TRP A 236 2.85 -0.59 -6.51
C TRP A 236 3.69 0.65 -6.75
N LEU A 237 4.72 0.58 -7.61
CA LEU A 237 5.58 1.71 -7.99
C LEU A 237 4.77 2.90 -8.54
N HIS A 238 3.69 2.61 -9.27
CA HIS A 238 2.79 3.63 -9.82
C HIS A 238 1.52 3.86 -8.97
N GLY A 239 1.45 3.22 -7.81
CA GLY A 239 0.40 3.41 -6.81
C GLY A 239 0.65 4.66 -5.96
N THR A 240 -0.25 4.90 -5.01
CA THR A 240 -0.18 6.06 -4.12
C THR A 240 0.64 5.80 -2.86
N GLU A 241 0.92 4.54 -2.51
CA GLU A 241 1.68 4.16 -1.31
C GLU A 241 3.16 4.59 -1.32
N PRO A 242 3.93 4.47 -2.43
CA PRO A 242 5.33 4.86 -2.42
C PRO A 242 5.53 6.37 -2.25
N ALA A 243 4.51 7.19 -2.55
CA ALA A 243 4.62 8.64 -2.56
C ALA A 243 4.97 9.27 -1.19
N ASP A 244 4.72 8.54 -0.09
CA ASP A 244 4.90 9.04 1.27
C ASP A 244 6.27 8.67 1.89
N ASP A 245 7.07 7.79 1.26
CA ASP A 245 8.37 7.34 1.78
C ASP A 245 9.45 7.20 0.67
N PRO A 246 10.45 8.10 0.61
CA PRO A 246 11.53 8.02 -0.38
C PRO A 246 12.38 6.74 -0.31
N THR A 247 12.42 6.06 0.83
CA THR A 247 13.21 4.82 0.98
C THR A 247 12.59 3.65 0.20
N GLN A 248 11.27 3.69 0.00
CA GLN A 248 10.52 2.71 -0.78
C GLN A 248 10.85 2.79 -2.28
N TRP A 249 10.95 4.00 -2.82
CA TRP A 249 11.43 4.22 -4.19
C TRP A 249 12.87 3.76 -4.39
N ALA A 250 13.73 3.99 -3.38
CA ALA A 250 15.14 3.63 -3.47
C ALA A 250 15.36 2.12 -3.57
N ALA A 251 14.48 1.32 -2.97
CA ALA A 251 14.51 -0.13 -3.02
C ALA A 251 14.05 -0.68 -4.38
N LEU A 252 13.02 -0.09 -4.99
CA LEU A 252 12.47 -0.56 -6.26
C LEU A 252 13.20 -0.06 -7.50
N LEU A 253 13.87 1.08 -7.43
CA LEU A 253 14.59 1.65 -8.55
C LEU A 253 16.06 1.23 -8.48
N ASN A 254 16.50 0.46 -9.48
CA ASN A 254 17.90 0.08 -9.64
C ASN A 254 18.79 1.34 -9.64
N PRO A 255 20.03 1.32 -9.09
CA PRO A 255 20.91 2.49 -9.08
C PRO A 255 21.12 3.14 -10.46
N GLY A 256 21.10 2.34 -11.53
CA GLY A 256 21.17 2.80 -12.92
C GLY A 256 19.83 3.12 -13.58
N TRP A 257 18.75 3.24 -12.81
CA TRP A 257 17.41 3.47 -13.33
C TRP A 257 17.29 4.82 -14.03
N PHE A 258 16.60 4.79 -15.17
CA PHE A 258 16.17 5.97 -15.88
C PHE A 258 14.84 5.73 -16.60
N ARG A 259 14.14 6.82 -16.89
CA ARG A 259 12.91 6.81 -17.66
C ARG A 259 12.98 7.75 -18.85
N VAL A 260 12.49 7.29 -20.00
CA VAL A 260 12.25 8.13 -21.18
C VAL A 260 10.81 8.60 -21.16
N ARG A 261 10.62 9.92 -21.03
CA ARG A 261 9.30 10.57 -21.04
C ARG A 261 8.74 10.69 -22.46
N VAL A 262 7.45 11.04 -22.56
CA VAL A 262 6.74 11.29 -23.82
C VAL A 262 7.40 12.39 -24.66
N ASP A 263 8.00 13.40 -24.02
CA ASP A 263 8.70 14.51 -24.67
C ASP A 263 10.14 14.14 -25.10
N GLY A 264 10.57 12.90 -24.87
CA GLY A 264 11.93 12.43 -25.12
C GLY A 264 12.95 12.84 -24.04
N GLY A 265 12.51 13.53 -22.99
CA GLY A 265 13.35 13.84 -21.86
C GLY A 265 13.63 12.62 -20.99
N LEU A 266 14.67 12.73 -20.17
CA LEU A 266 15.08 11.67 -19.24
C LEU A 266 14.76 12.09 -17.81
N ASP A 267 14.26 11.12 -17.04
CA ASP A 267 14.24 11.17 -15.57
C ASP A 267 15.24 10.13 -15.06
N HIS A 268 15.92 10.44 -13.96
CA HIS A 268 16.85 9.55 -13.29
C HIS A 268 16.36 9.21 -11.87
N ARG A 269 16.97 8.17 -11.27
CA ARG A 269 16.62 7.72 -9.92
C ARG A 269 16.64 8.86 -8.91
N GLY A 270 17.65 9.73 -8.96
CA GLY A 270 17.77 10.88 -8.05
C GLY A 270 16.61 11.88 -8.13
N ASP A 271 16.01 12.06 -9.30
CA ASP A 271 14.86 12.95 -9.50
C ASP A 271 13.60 12.39 -8.82
N VAL A 272 13.45 11.06 -8.81
CA VAL A 272 12.36 10.38 -8.10
C VAL A 272 12.58 10.47 -6.59
N LEU A 273 13.78 10.12 -6.10
CA LEU A 273 14.09 10.08 -4.67
C LEU A 273 14.05 11.46 -3.99
N SER A 274 14.30 12.53 -4.74
CA SER A 274 14.20 13.89 -4.23
C SER A 274 12.75 14.41 -4.14
N GLY A 275 11.76 13.59 -4.55
CA GLY A 275 10.35 13.97 -4.55
C GLY A 275 9.98 14.99 -5.64
N VAL A 276 10.87 15.21 -6.62
CA VAL A 276 10.65 16.14 -7.72
C VAL A 276 9.64 15.59 -8.74
N LEU A 277 9.48 14.25 -8.77
CA LEU A 277 8.58 13.56 -9.67
C LEU A 277 7.36 13.03 -8.93
N ALA A 278 6.19 13.58 -9.24
CA ALA A 278 4.90 13.02 -8.82
C ALA A 278 4.28 12.24 -9.98
N SER A 279 3.72 11.06 -9.68
CA SER A 279 2.90 10.33 -10.67
C SER A 279 1.51 10.96 -10.72
N ASP A 280 1.07 11.35 -11.92
CA ASP A 280 -0.30 11.81 -12.20
C ASP A 280 -1.20 10.67 -12.72
N LEU A 281 -0.75 9.44 -12.53
CA LEU A 281 -1.41 8.26 -13.05
C LEU A 281 -2.67 7.95 -12.26
N CYS A 282 -3.80 7.80 -12.97
CA CYS A 282 -5.03 7.30 -12.38
C CYS A 282 -4.98 5.76 -12.31
N THR A 283 -5.00 5.05 -13.44
CA THR A 283 -4.95 3.57 -13.49
C THR A 283 -3.71 3.07 -14.20
N LEU A 284 -3.27 1.87 -13.83
CA LEU A 284 -2.28 1.11 -14.55
C LEU A 284 -2.84 -0.28 -14.91
N ASP A 285 -2.94 -0.56 -16.20
CA ASP A 285 -3.39 -1.85 -16.74
C ASP A 285 -2.22 -2.55 -17.44
N VAL A 286 -1.73 -3.66 -16.89
CA VAL A 286 -0.69 -4.46 -17.57
C VAL A 286 -1.32 -5.19 -18.77
N LEU A 287 -0.84 -4.87 -19.97
CA LEU A 287 -1.31 -5.42 -21.23
C LEU A 287 -0.56 -6.71 -21.59
N GLU A 288 0.76 -6.73 -21.37
CA GLU A 288 1.61 -7.89 -21.61
C GLU A 288 2.70 -7.96 -20.54
N ALA A 289 3.04 -9.18 -20.13
CA ALA A 289 4.17 -9.44 -19.26
C ALA A 289 4.96 -10.62 -19.83
N ARG A 290 6.24 -10.38 -20.12
CA ARG A 290 7.10 -11.35 -20.80
C ARG A 290 8.38 -11.57 -20.00
N ARG A 291 8.58 -12.82 -19.58
CA ARG A 291 9.86 -13.27 -19.03
C ARG A 291 10.88 -13.33 -20.17
N LEU A 292 11.95 -12.54 -20.05
CA LEU A 292 13.07 -12.56 -21.00
C LEU A 292 14.13 -13.58 -20.55
N ARG A 293 14.41 -13.60 -19.25
CA ARG A 293 15.34 -14.51 -18.56
C ARG A 293 14.84 -14.87 -17.18
N ASP A 294 15.60 -15.65 -16.42
CA ASP A 294 15.21 -16.04 -15.06
C ASP A 294 15.18 -14.87 -14.07
N ASP A 295 15.88 -13.81 -14.39
CA ASP A 295 16.10 -12.60 -13.61
C ASP A 295 15.69 -11.34 -14.38
N GLU A 296 14.97 -11.47 -15.50
CA GLU A 296 14.55 -10.33 -16.33
C GLU A 296 13.09 -10.48 -16.80
N VAL A 297 12.26 -9.47 -16.53
CA VAL A 297 10.86 -9.40 -16.96
C VAL A 297 10.61 -8.06 -17.65
N LEU A 298 10.00 -8.12 -18.83
CA LEU A 298 9.54 -6.97 -19.59
C LEU A 298 8.02 -6.85 -19.44
N LEU A 299 7.54 -5.66 -19.05
CA LEU A 299 6.12 -5.35 -19.02
C LEU A 299 5.78 -4.34 -20.11
N LEU A 300 4.58 -4.51 -20.68
CA LEU A 300 3.88 -3.50 -21.43
C LEU A 300 2.61 -3.17 -20.66
N SER A 301 2.45 -1.91 -20.26
CA SER A 301 1.30 -1.45 -19.51
C SER A 301 0.66 -0.21 -20.15
N ARG A 302 -0.62 -0.02 -19.89
CA ARG A 302 -1.37 1.19 -20.23
C ARG A 302 -1.55 1.99 -18.97
N GLY A 303 -1.11 3.23 -19.01
CA GLY A 303 -1.40 4.22 -17.98
C GLY A 303 -2.55 5.13 -18.38
N THR A 304 -3.59 5.25 -17.54
CA THR A 304 -4.65 6.23 -17.75
C THR A 304 -4.43 7.44 -16.85
N HIS A 305 -4.49 8.63 -17.44
CA HIS A 305 -4.45 9.92 -16.75
C HIS A 305 -5.82 10.59 -16.89
N GLU A 306 -6.05 11.74 -16.21
CA GLU A 306 -7.35 12.44 -16.29
C GLU A 306 -7.76 12.83 -17.72
N SER A 307 -6.78 13.12 -18.59
CA SER A 307 -6.99 13.71 -19.92
C SER A 307 -6.45 12.90 -21.09
N HIS A 308 -5.68 11.85 -20.85
CA HIS A 308 -5.00 11.08 -21.89
C HIS A 308 -4.58 9.70 -21.40
N THR A 309 -4.20 8.81 -22.33
CA THR A 309 -3.60 7.51 -22.02
C THR A 309 -2.17 7.42 -22.53
N THR A 310 -1.36 6.62 -21.84
CA THR A 310 0.03 6.36 -22.16
C THR A 310 0.27 4.87 -22.30
N LEU A 311 1.18 4.48 -23.19
CA LEU A 311 1.77 3.15 -23.20
C LEU A 311 3.12 3.23 -22.51
N ARG A 312 3.40 2.23 -21.69
CA ARG A 312 4.59 2.14 -20.86
C ARG A 312 5.26 0.80 -21.08
N THR A 313 6.55 0.83 -21.30
CA THR A 313 7.39 -0.36 -21.37
C THR A 313 8.38 -0.29 -20.23
N SER A 314 8.32 -1.24 -19.31
CA SER A 314 9.23 -1.31 -18.16
C SER A 314 10.03 -2.61 -18.16
N LEU A 315 11.31 -2.50 -17.80
CA LEU A 315 12.20 -3.64 -17.62
C LEU A 315 12.55 -3.77 -16.14
N TRP A 316 12.25 -4.94 -15.60
CA TRP A 316 12.57 -5.34 -14.24
C TRP A 316 13.69 -6.39 -14.26
N VAL A 317 14.64 -6.22 -13.35
CA VAL A 317 15.77 -7.12 -13.16
C VAL A 317 15.82 -7.61 -11.72
N ARG A 318 16.24 -8.86 -11.50
CA ARG A 318 16.41 -9.42 -10.15
C ARG A 318 17.88 -9.47 -9.77
N GLU A 319 18.29 -8.69 -8.78
CA GLU A 319 19.63 -8.75 -8.19
C GLU A 319 19.54 -9.46 -6.83
N GLY A 320 20.13 -10.65 -6.72
CA GLY A 320 19.98 -11.51 -5.55
C GLY A 320 18.54 -12.01 -5.40
N THR A 321 17.86 -11.62 -4.32
CA THR A 321 16.45 -11.96 -4.08
C THR A 321 15.48 -10.84 -4.48
N GLN A 322 15.98 -9.70 -4.96
CA GLN A 322 15.22 -8.47 -5.05
C GLN A 322 14.94 -8.06 -6.49
N TRP A 323 13.69 -7.77 -6.84
CA TRP A 323 13.32 -7.22 -8.14
C TRP A 323 13.39 -5.70 -8.13
N GLN A 324 14.04 -5.13 -9.14
CA GLN A 324 14.19 -3.69 -9.29
C GLN A 324 13.86 -3.28 -10.72
N GLN A 325 13.12 -2.21 -10.88
CA GLN A 325 12.93 -1.59 -12.19
C GLN A 325 14.26 -0.96 -12.60
N ARG A 326 14.71 -1.27 -13.82
CA ARG A 326 15.94 -0.73 -14.42
C ARG A 326 15.66 0.34 -15.46
N PHE A 327 14.50 0.28 -16.09
CA PHE A 327 14.14 1.16 -17.20
C PHE A 327 12.63 1.29 -17.33
N GLU A 328 12.16 2.49 -17.67
CA GLU A 328 10.80 2.75 -18.13
C GLU A 328 10.83 3.62 -19.40
N GLN A 329 9.99 3.33 -20.39
CA GLN A 329 9.71 4.24 -21.50
C GLN A 329 8.22 4.50 -21.59
N VAL A 330 7.85 5.79 -21.67
CA VAL A 330 6.48 6.25 -21.74
C VAL A 330 6.22 6.89 -23.10
N THR A 331 5.17 6.44 -23.79
CA THR A 331 4.69 7.02 -25.04
C THR A 331 3.23 7.39 -24.93
N ARG A 332 2.77 8.35 -25.74
CA ARG A 332 1.34 8.62 -25.87
C ARG A 332 0.68 7.48 -26.62
N GLU A 333 -0.43 7.01 -26.09
CA GLU A 333 -1.31 6.12 -26.83
C GLU A 333 -2.20 6.99 -27.71
N SER A 334 -2.07 6.82 -29.03
CA SER A 334 -2.74 7.61 -30.07
C SER A 334 -4.20 7.20 -30.28
#